data_AF-A0A7K2X3U5-F1
#
_entry.id   AF-A0A7K2X3U5-F1
#
_cell.length_a   1.000
_cell.length_b   1.000
_cell.length_c   1.000
_cell.angle_alpha   90.00
_cell.angle_beta   90.00
_cell.angle_gamma   90.00
#
_symmetry.space_group_name_H-M   'P 1'
#
loop_
_entity.id
_entity.type
_entity.pdbx_description
1 polymer ?
#
loop_
_entity_poly.entity_id
_entity_poly.type
_entity_poly.pdbx_seq_one_letter_code
_entity_poly.pdbx_strand_id
1 'polypeptide(L)'
;LLRVAGGDARRALTALEAAAGAAIAKGEAEITLQTVEETVDRAAVKYDRDGDQHYDVASALIKSIRGSDVDAALHYLARMIEAGEDPRFIARRLMISASEDIGLADPNALPIAVAAAQAVAMIGFPEAALTLSHATIALALAPKSNAATT
;
A
#
# COMPACT_ATOMS: atom_id res chain seq x y z
N LEU A 1 -12.80 -20.40 -0.43
CA LEU A 1 -11.95 -19.36 0.20
C LEU A 1 -10.47 -19.72 0.20
N LEU A 2 -9.99 -20.70 0.99
CA LEU A 2 -8.54 -21.03 1.04
C LEU A 2 -7.91 -21.35 -0.32
N ARG A 3 -8.62 -22.11 -1.18
CA ARG A 3 -8.17 -22.41 -2.55
C ARG A 3 -8.06 -21.16 -3.42
N VAL A 4 -8.97 -20.20 -3.26
CA VAL A 4 -8.99 -18.92 -4.00
C VAL A 4 -7.91 -17.97 -3.46
N ALA A 5 -7.63 -18.04 -2.17
CA ALA A 5 -6.68 -17.17 -1.50
C ALA A 5 -5.21 -17.47 -1.84
N GLY A 6 -4.89 -18.70 -2.25
CA GLY A 6 -3.52 -19.08 -2.65
C GLY A 6 -2.46 -18.86 -1.56
N GLY A 7 -2.86 -18.88 -0.29
CA GLY A 7 -1.99 -18.58 0.86
C GLY A 7 -1.97 -17.12 1.30
N ASP A 8 -2.62 -16.20 0.58
CA ASP A 8 -2.77 -14.80 0.99
C ASP A 8 -4.04 -14.60 1.86
N ALA A 9 -3.83 -14.36 3.16
CA ALA A 9 -4.93 -14.13 4.10
C ALA A 9 -5.81 -12.93 3.74
N ARG A 10 -5.27 -11.92 3.04
CA ARG A 10 -6.02 -10.74 2.62
C ARG A 10 -7.01 -11.08 1.53
N ARG A 11 -6.60 -11.88 0.54
CA ARG A 11 -7.51 -12.40 -0.50
C ARG A 11 -8.63 -13.26 0.09
N ALA A 12 -8.32 -14.05 1.12
CA ALA A 12 -9.32 -14.82 1.83
C ALA A 12 -10.37 -13.92 2.50
N LEU A 13 -9.93 -12.83 3.15
CA LEU A 13 -10.81 -11.89 3.83
C LEU A 13 -11.69 -11.10 2.85
N THR A 14 -11.11 -10.55 1.77
CA THR A 14 -11.86 -9.83 0.74
C THR A 14 -12.94 -10.69 0.09
N ALA A 15 -12.64 -11.96 -0.21
CA ALA A 15 -13.61 -12.90 -0.76
C ALA A 15 -14.74 -13.23 0.24
N LEU A 16 -14.42 -13.33 1.54
CA LEU A 16 -15.40 -13.58 2.59
C LEU A 16 -16.33 -12.36 2.79
N GLU A 17 -15.79 -11.14 2.80
CA GLU A 17 -16.58 -9.90 2.92
C GLU A 17 -17.55 -9.73 1.76
N ALA A 18 -17.10 -10.02 0.52
CA ALA A 18 -17.96 -9.98 -0.66
C ALA A 18 -19.10 -11.01 -0.57
N ALA A 19 -18.80 -12.23 -0.12
CA ALA A 19 -19.79 -13.28 0.07
C ALA A 19 -20.79 -12.93 1.18
N ALA A 20 -20.33 -12.33 2.28
CA ALA A 20 -21.18 -11.86 3.36
C ALA A 20 -22.13 -10.74 2.90
N GLY A 21 -21.62 -9.75 2.16
CA GLY A 21 -22.45 -8.68 1.61
C GLY A 21 -23.53 -9.19 0.67
N ALA A 22 -23.23 -10.19 -0.17
CA ALA A 22 -24.21 -10.80 -1.06
C ALA A 22 -25.27 -11.63 -0.31
N ALA A 23 -24.87 -12.39 0.71
CA ALA A 23 -25.82 -13.14 1.55
C ALA A 23 -26.80 -12.19 2.24
N ILE A 24 -26.30 -11.10 2.82
CA ILE A 24 -27.14 -10.06 3.46
C ILE A 24 -28.12 -9.44 2.46
N ALA A 25 -27.66 -9.11 1.25
CA ALA A 25 -28.51 -8.54 0.21
C ALA A 25 -29.63 -9.48 -0.26
N LYS A 26 -29.42 -10.80 -0.14
CA LYS A 26 -30.42 -11.84 -0.43
C LYS A 26 -31.29 -12.21 0.78
N GLY A 27 -31.01 -11.66 1.97
CA GLY A 27 -31.69 -12.02 3.21
C GLY A 27 -31.32 -13.43 3.72
N GLU A 28 -30.17 -13.96 3.30
CA GLU A 28 -29.67 -15.26 3.72
C GLU A 28 -28.94 -15.15 5.07
N ALA A 29 -29.21 -16.08 6.00
CA ALA A 29 -28.58 -16.12 7.32
C ALA A 29 -27.20 -16.81 7.30
N GLU A 30 -26.90 -17.57 6.25
CA GLU A 30 -25.68 -18.36 6.12
C GLU A 30 -25.00 -18.09 4.77
N ILE A 31 -23.67 -18.02 4.77
CA ILE A 31 -22.88 -17.91 3.55
C ILE A 31 -22.73 -19.32 2.96
N THR A 32 -23.49 -19.60 1.91
CA THR A 32 -23.41 -20.88 1.20
C THR A 32 -22.23 -20.93 0.23
N LEU A 33 -21.84 -22.14 -0.19
CA LEU A 33 -20.82 -22.31 -1.22
C LEU A 33 -21.19 -21.58 -2.52
N GLN A 34 -22.46 -21.66 -2.92
CA GLN A 34 -22.96 -21.00 -4.12
C GLN A 34 -22.82 -19.47 -4.02
N THR A 35 -23.14 -18.88 -2.86
CA THR A 35 -22.96 -17.45 -2.61
C THR A 35 -21.48 -17.04 -2.68
N VAL A 36 -20.57 -17.90 -2.22
CA VAL A 36 -19.11 -17.68 -2.37
C VAL A 36 -18.67 -17.76 -3.83
N GLU A 37 -19.16 -18.73 -4.60
CA GLU A 37 -18.81 -18.89 -6.02
C GLU A 37 -19.29 -17.69 -6.86
N GLU A 38 -20.52 -17.23 -6.64
CA GLU A 38 -21.09 -16.07 -7.35
C GLU A 38 -20.37 -14.74 -7.04
N THR A 39 -19.73 -14.65 -5.86
CA THR A 39 -19.08 -13.42 -5.39
C THR A 39 -17.58 -13.43 -5.58
N VAL A 40 -16.93 -14.60 -5.63
CA VAL A 40 -15.48 -14.73 -5.83
C VAL A 40 -15.03 -14.09 -7.14
N ASP A 41 -15.78 -14.27 -8.24
CA ASP A 41 -15.42 -13.65 -9.51
C ASP A 41 -15.53 -12.13 -9.48
N ARG A 42 -16.56 -11.59 -8.80
CA ARG A 42 -16.73 -10.14 -8.61
C ARG A 42 -15.68 -9.57 -7.66
N ALA A 43 -15.35 -10.29 -6.60
CA ALA A 43 -14.30 -9.91 -5.66
C ALA A 43 -12.93 -9.96 -6.33
N ALA A 44 -12.67 -10.94 -7.19
CA ALA A 44 -11.45 -11.05 -7.97
C ALA A 44 -11.32 -9.90 -8.96
N VAL A 45 -12.37 -9.57 -9.73
CA VAL A 45 -12.36 -8.42 -10.66
C VAL A 45 -12.21 -7.09 -9.93
N LYS A 46 -12.89 -6.91 -8.79
CA LYS A 46 -12.74 -5.71 -7.97
C LYS A 46 -11.34 -5.63 -7.38
N TYR A 47 -10.80 -6.73 -6.86
CA TYR A 47 -9.43 -6.82 -6.35
C TYR A 47 -8.38 -6.55 -7.45
N ASP A 48 -8.60 -7.02 -8.67
CA ASP A 48 -7.72 -6.81 -9.81
C ASP A 48 -7.73 -5.33 -10.23
N ARG A 49 -8.92 -4.73 -10.30
CA ARG A 49 -9.10 -3.32 -10.69
C ARG A 49 -8.67 -2.31 -9.61
N ASP A 50 -8.95 -2.62 -8.35
CA ASP A 50 -8.45 -1.86 -7.20
C ASP A 50 -6.93 -2.08 -7.13
N GLY A 51 -6.48 -3.34 -7.19
CA GLY A 51 -5.08 -3.74 -7.14
C GLY A 51 -4.20 -3.04 -8.17
N ASP A 52 -4.57 -3.05 -9.45
CA ASP A 52 -3.80 -2.38 -10.52
C ASP A 52 -3.68 -0.87 -10.27
N GLN A 53 -4.78 -0.21 -9.87
CA GLN A 53 -4.75 1.23 -9.57
C GLN A 53 -3.94 1.54 -8.30
N HIS A 54 -4.01 0.71 -7.26
CA HIS A 54 -3.19 0.85 -6.06
C HIS A 54 -1.69 0.74 -6.40
N TYR A 55 -1.31 -0.26 -7.23
CA TYR A 55 0.07 -0.46 -7.65
C TYR A 55 0.59 0.63 -8.57
N ASP A 56 -0.24 1.18 -9.44
CA ASP A 56 0.13 2.27 -10.34
C ASP A 56 0.49 3.54 -9.56
N VAL A 57 -0.35 3.93 -8.59
CA VAL A 57 -0.10 5.13 -7.77
C VAL A 57 1.09 4.91 -6.83
N ALA A 58 1.19 3.73 -6.20
CA ALA A 58 2.33 3.39 -5.36
C ALA A 58 3.65 3.33 -6.15
N SER A 59 3.60 2.92 -7.40
CA SER A 59 4.77 2.95 -8.29
C SER A 59 5.12 4.37 -8.71
N ALA A 60 4.12 5.20 -8.98
CA ALA A 60 4.33 6.60 -9.31
C ALA A 60 5.00 7.37 -8.16
N LEU A 61 4.57 7.14 -6.90
CA LEU A 61 5.23 7.69 -5.70
C LEU A 61 6.74 7.37 -5.69
N ILE A 62 7.10 6.10 -5.86
CA ILE A 62 8.51 5.67 -5.79
C ILE A 62 9.32 6.18 -6.99
N LYS A 63 8.72 6.21 -8.19
CA LYS A 63 9.35 6.81 -9.38
C LYS A 63 9.62 8.30 -9.18
N SER A 64 8.69 9.05 -8.58
CA SER A 64 8.90 10.47 -8.25
C SER A 64 10.01 10.67 -7.23
N ILE A 65 10.07 9.85 -6.18
CA ILE A 65 11.17 9.87 -5.20
C ILE A 65 12.50 9.60 -5.90
N ARG A 66 12.60 8.54 -6.72
CA ARG A 66 13.79 8.19 -7.51
C ARG A 66 14.23 9.32 -8.45
N GLY A 67 13.26 10.01 -9.05
CA GLY A 67 13.47 11.18 -9.90
C GLY A 67 13.79 12.47 -9.15
N SER A 68 13.85 12.44 -7.81
CA SER A 68 14.03 13.60 -6.94
C SER A 68 12.98 14.72 -7.14
N ASP A 69 11.76 14.33 -7.50
CA ASP A 69 10.61 15.23 -7.67
C ASP A 69 9.73 15.19 -6.41
N VAL A 70 9.95 16.18 -5.53
CA VAL A 70 9.24 16.30 -4.25
C VAL A 70 7.75 16.56 -4.44
N ASP A 71 7.40 17.45 -5.38
CA ASP A 71 6.01 17.86 -5.59
C ASP A 71 5.19 16.70 -6.14
N ALA A 72 5.72 15.98 -7.13
CA ALA A 72 5.06 14.79 -7.66
C ALA A 72 4.97 13.66 -6.62
N ALA A 73 6.02 13.47 -5.80
CA ALA A 73 5.99 12.46 -4.74
C ALA A 73 4.89 12.76 -3.70
N LEU A 74 4.76 14.01 -3.25
CA LEU A 74 3.69 14.42 -2.33
C LEU A 74 2.31 14.33 -2.99
N HIS A 75 2.19 14.66 -4.27
CA HIS A 75 0.94 14.48 -5.02
C HIS A 75 0.48 13.02 -5.01
N TYR A 76 1.36 12.08 -5.35
CA TYR A 76 1.00 10.65 -5.35
C TYR A 76 0.77 10.10 -3.93
N LEU A 77 1.53 10.57 -2.93
CA LEU A 77 1.27 10.24 -1.53
C LEU A 77 -0.15 10.67 -1.11
N ALA A 78 -0.54 11.91 -1.40
CA ALA A 78 -1.86 12.42 -1.09
C ALA A 78 -2.96 11.59 -1.78
N ARG A 79 -2.77 11.22 -3.04
CA ARG A 79 -3.71 10.34 -3.77
C ARG A 79 -3.85 8.97 -3.13
N MET A 80 -2.77 8.36 -2.65
CA MET A 80 -2.83 7.08 -1.93
C MET A 80 -3.61 7.22 -0.62
N ILE A 81 -3.37 8.31 0.11
CA ILE A 81 -4.06 8.61 1.37
C ILE A 81 -5.57 8.81 1.14
N GLU A 82 -5.96 9.62 0.15
CA GLU A 82 -7.36 9.86 -0.21
C GLU A 82 -8.07 8.60 -0.69
N ALA A 83 -7.34 7.70 -1.38
CA ALA A 83 -7.84 6.41 -1.81
C ALA A 83 -7.97 5.38 -0.65
N GLY A 84 -7.59 5.75 0.58
CA GLY A 84 -7.70 4.88 1.74
C GLY A 84 -6.65 3.77 1.80
N GLU A 85 -5.49 3.97 1.16
CA GLU A 85 -4.40 3.00 1.20
C GLU A 85 -3.90 2.77 2.64
N ASP A 86 -3.52 1.53 2.98
CA ASP A 86 -2.97 1.23 4.30
C ASP A 86 -1.69 2.05 4.53
N PRO A 87 -1.63 2.93 5.55
CA PRO A 87 -0.43 3.74 5.83
C PRO A 87 0.83 2.90 6.06
N ARG A 88 0.67 1.66 6.56
CA ARG A 88 1.77 0.72 6.74
C ARG A 88 2.29 0.20 5.40
N PHE A 89 1.44 0.11 4.38
CA PHE A 89 1.87 -0.21 3.02
C PHE A 89 2.73 0.91 2.44
N ILE A 90 2.31 2.16 2.58
CA ILE A 90 3.09 3.33 2.15
C ILE A 90 4.46 3.35 2.86
N ALA A 91 4.47 3.18 4.18
CA ALA A 91 5.71 3.14 4.97
C ALA A 91 6.68 2.04 4.51
N ARG A 92 6.18 0.84 4.18
CA ARG A 92 7.00 -0.25 3.60
C ARG A 92 7.63 0.16 2.28
N ARG A 93 6.88 0.82 1.40
CA ARG A 93 7.39 1.28 0.10
C ARG A 93 8.50 2.33 0.27
N LEU A 94 8.36 3.25 1.24
CA LEU A 94 9.40 4.23 1.57
C LEU A 94 10.68 3.57 2.12
N MET A 95 10.55 2.58 3.01
CA MET A 95 11.72 1.83 3.53
C MET A 95 12.49 1.08 2.44
N ILE A 96 11.77 0.50 1.47
CA ILE A 96 12.38 -0.17 0.31
C ILE A 96 13.11 0.88 -0.55
N SER A 97 12.45 1.98 -0.91
CA SER A 97 13.05 3.06 -1.70
C SER A 97 14.29 3.66 -1.03
N ALA A 98 14.28 3.82 0.30
CA ALA A 98 15.45 4.27 1.04
C ALA A 98 16.68 3.36 0.84
N SER A 99 16.47 2.05 0.74
CA SER A 99 17.57 1.10 0.49
C SER A 99 17.92 0.98 -1.00
N GLU A 100 16.92 0.98 -1.88
CA GLU A 100 17.06 0.73 -3.32
C GLU A 100 17.54 1.97 -4.09
N ASP A 101 16.93 3.13 -3.84
CA ASP A 101 17.11 4.34 -4.66
C ASP A 101 18.15 5.30 -4.07
N ILE A 102 18.39 5.23 -2.76
CA ILE A 102 19.33 6.10 -2.02
C ILE A 102 20.53 5.29 -1.53
N GLY A 103 20.28 4.16 -0.86
CA GLY A 103 21.33 3.26 -0.37
C GLY A 103 22.37 3.98 0.50
N LEU A 104 23.65 3.75 0.21
CA LEU A 104 24.76 4.36 0.97
C LEU A 104 25.12 5.79 0.52
N ALA A 105 24.42 6.36 -0.47
CA ALA A 105 24.61 7.78 -0.80
C ALA A 105 24.11 8.69 0.34
N ASP A 106 23.08 8.27 1.07
CA ASP A 106 22.71 8.83 2.36
C ASP A 106 22.30 7.72 3.34
N PRO A 107 23.22 7.29 4.24
CA PRO A 107 22.94 6.26 5.23
C PRO A 107 21.82 6.60 6.22
N ASN A 108 21.37 7.86 6.31
CA ASN A 108 20.28 8.26 7.20
C ASN A 108 18.90 8.02 6.60
N ALA A 109 18.79 7.78 5.28
CA ALA A 109 17.53 7.62 4.59
C ALA A 109 16.68 6.46 5.13
N LEU A 110 17.29 5.28 5.32
CA LEU A 110 16.59 4.11 5.86
C LEU A 110 16.14 4.32 7.31
N PRO A 111 17.00 4.80 8.25
CA PRO A 111 16.56 5.18 9.59
C PRO A 111 15.37 6.15 9.61
N ILE A 112 15.34 7.16 8.74
CA ILE A 112 14.20 8.10 8.63
C ILE A 112 12.92 7.37 8.22
N ALA A 113 12.99 6.52 7.19
CA ALA A 113 11.83 5.75 6.74
C ALA A 113 11.32 4.77 7.81
N VAL A 114 12.23 4.13 8.56
CA VAL A 114 11.89 3.25 9.70
C VAL A 114 11.22 4.05 10.81
N ALA A 115 11.73 5.23 11.15
CA ALA A 115 11.13 6.10 12.16
C ALA A 115 9.71 6.54 11.76
N ALA A 116 9.50 6.86 10.48
CA ALA A 116 8.16 7.17 9.96
C ALA A 116 7.21 5.96 10.06
N ALA A 117 7.68 4.75 9.74
CA ALA A 117 6.90 3.53 9.88
C ALA A 117 6.49 3.24 11.34
N GLN A 118 7.43 3.46 12.28
CA GLN A 118 7.14 3.36 13.72
C GLN A 118 6.13 4.43 14.16
N ALA A 119 6.29 5.66 13.70
CA ALA A 119 5.36 6.75 14.01
C ALA A 119 3.95 6.44 13.48
N VAL A 120 3.81 5.86 12.29
CA VAL A 120 2.52 5.37 11.77
C VAL A 120 1.88 4.36 12.72
N ALA A 121 2.65 3.42 13.26
CA ALA A 121 2.15 2.41 14.19
C ALA A 121 1.79 2.98 15.57
N MET A 122 2.49 4.02 16.03
CA MET A 122 2.29 4.61 17.36
C MET A 122 1.21 5.70 17.40
N ILE A 123 1.15 6.55 16.37
CA ILE A 123 0.25 7.70 16.31
C ILE A 123 -1.10 7.29 15.70
N GLY A 124 -1.09 6.42 14.69
CA GLY A 124 -2.28 6.13 13.90
C GLY A 124 -2.58 7.21 12.85
N PHE A 125 -3.65 6.99 12.10
CA PHE A 125 -4.08 7.85 11.00
C PHE A 125 -5.36 8.62 11.42
N PRO A 126 -5.54 9.90 11.04
CA PRO A 126 -4.85 10.67 10.00
C PRO A 126 -3.55 11.39 10.40
N GLU A 127 -3.22 11.51 11.68
CA GLU A 127 -2.11 12.35 12.15
C GLU A 127 -0.73 11.88 11.63
N ALA A 128 -0.56 10.58 11.39
CA ALA A 128 0.66 10.04 10.78
C ALA A 128 0.85 10.37 9.28
N ALA A 129 -0.11 11.04 8.62
CA ALA A 129 0.08 11.54 7.25
C ALA A 129 1.28 12.50 7.14
N LEU A 130 1.50 13.31 8.18
CA LEU A 130 2.62 14.25 8.24
C LEU A 130 3.97 13.53 8.36
N THR A 131 4.03 12.41 9.08
CA THR A 131 5.28 11.64 9.24
C THR A 131 5.65 10.91 7.95
N LEU A 132 4.66 10.39 7.22
CA LEU A 132 4.86 9.87 5.87
C LEU A 132 5.34 10.96 4.90
N SER A 133 4.71 12.14 4.93
CA SER A 133 5.10 13.27 4.08
C SER A 133 6.53 13.72 4.35
N HIS A 134 6.92 13.80 5.63
CA HIS A 134 8.30 14.12 6.03
C HIS A 134 9.30 13.12 5.46
N ALA A 135 9.05 11.81 5.62
CA ALA A 135 9.92 10.79 5.05
C ALA A 135 9.97 10.87 3.51
N THR A 136 8.83 11.06 2.85
CA THR A 136 8.78 11.22 1.39
C THR A 136 9.64 12.38 0.89
N ILE A 137 9.56 13.55 1.53
CA ILE A 137 10.38 14.72 1.17
C ILE A 137 11.86 14.42 1.39
N ALA A 138 12.21 13.85 2.54
CA ALA A 138 13.59 13.52 2.87
C ALA A 138 14.21 12.57 1.84
N LEU A 139 13.49 11.50 1.47
CA LEU A 139 13.95 10.54 0.47
C LEU A 139 14.03 11.13 -0.95
N ALA A 140 13.09 12.00 -1.32
CA ALA A 140 13.10 12.69 -2.61
C ALA A 140 14.31 13.64 -2.72
N LEU A 141 14.67 14.35 -1.66
CA LEU A 141 15.82 15.26 -1.63
C LEU A 141 17.18 14.58 -1.46
N ALA A 142 17.21 13.35 -0.93
CA ALA A 142 18.46 12.62 -0.68
C ALA A 142 19.22 12.30 -1.98
N PRO A 143 20.57 12.24 -1.94
CA PRO A 143 21.37 11.82 -3.09
C PRO A 143 21.01 10.37 -3.48
N LYS A 144 20.95 10.10 -4.78
CA LYS A 144 20.52 8.78 -5.30
C LYS A 144 21.70 7.87 -5.57
N SER A 145 21.56 6.60 -5.20
CA SER A 145 22.50 5.53 -5.55
C SER A 145 21.79 4.19 -5.46
N ASN A 146 21.87 3.42 -6.55
CA ASN A 146 21.33 2.07 -6.65
C ASN A 146 22.37 0.97 -6.38
N ALA A 147 23.56 1.33 -5.89
CA ALA A 147 24.67 0.40 -5.65
C ALA A 147 24.33 -0.75 -4.68
N ALA A 148 23.28 -0.62 -3.87
CA ALA A 148 22.79 -1.71 -3.02
C ALA A 148 22.06 -2.82 -3.81
N THR A 149 21.69 -2.57 -5.06
CA THR A 149 20.87 -3.45 -5.92
C THR A 149 21.53 -3.81 -7.25
N THR A 150 22.73 -3.29 -7.51
CA THR A 150 23.55 -3.54 -8.71
C THR A 150 24.94 -4.02 -8.31
#